data_AF-A0A6A3NQQ3-F1
#
_entry.id   AF-A0A6A3NQQ3-F1
#
_cell.length_a   1.000
_cell.length_b   1.000
_cell.length_c   1.000
_cell.angle_alpha   90.00
_cell.angle_beta   90.00
_cell.angle_gamma   90.00
#
_symmetry.space_group_name_H-M   'P 1'
#
loop_
_entity.id
_entity.type
_entity.pdbx_description
1 polymer ?
#
loop_
_entity_poly.entity_id
_entity_poly.type
_entity_poly.pdbx_seq_one_letter_code
_entity_poly.pdbx_strand_id
1 'polypeptide(L)'
;MKAGYQPYGRVSSRGEPRRAAGWDLRVAVLMVFPVICLVVVLYEFLYLQEYAANGAAVDAPVEERSLHLRVDQAVASTPAPEPTQPPTIVNGRRTIILVANYRDSARCSETLRSIFDNAAEPDNIKISIYDQIYPAEKERPCIEFFCELVGEAYCRRSQIVSSQIDAVNATGPTAARYETEKAITDEDFCMTIDSHLIFIPDWDEKIMTQWDSVENPNAIISVYPKSTEHLTKHDVDDKVQLMCMSRIETQDPDSMVQYAAPMWIDKKDTPKPRLMSQLAGGFNFGGCTQAKEVRNDPYTPYLFHGEEYSRATRLWTAGYDFYVPSEDIAYHWYEKRKVVWERDWSQRYAIQQPSKRRIRYNLGLPVTKEDFDRTDLEKFTIGTKRTFEQWKNFSGIDPLAKFVASDATQFNNCRELEYVPY
;
A
#
# COMPACT_ATOMS: atom_id res chain seq x y z
N MET A 1 -67.30 -41.88 28.55
CA MET A 1 -67.33 -40.50 29.10
C MET A 1 -67.84 -39.60 28.00
N LYS A 2 -69.16 -39.31 27.94
CA LYS A 2 -69.83 -38.06 28.41
C LYS A 2 -69.08 -36.82 27.89
N ALA A 3 -69.49 -36.13 26.80
CA ALA A 3 -70.75 -35.43 26.48
C ALA A 3 -71.05 -34.26 27.43
N GLY A 4 -71.37 -33.08 26.86
CA GLY A 4 -72.16 -32.07 27.58
C GLY A 4 -71.92 -30.61 27.20
N TYR A 5 -72.82 -30.11 26.36
CA TYR A 5 -73.00 -28.74 25.85
C TYR A 5 -73.64 -27.78 26.88
N GLN A 6 -73.20 -26.50 26.88
CA GLN A 6 -73.96 -25.22 27.06
C GLN A 6 -74.88 -25.00 28.29
N PRO A 7 -75.54 -23.82 28.58
CA PRO A 7 -75.79 -22.62 27.76
C PRO A 7 -75.92 -21.21 28.46
N TYR A 8 -76.17 -20.17 27.63
CA TYR A 8 -76.94 -18.90 27.81
C TYR A 8 -76.69 -17.88 28.95
N GLY A 9 -76.54 -16.61 28.53
CA GLY A 9 -76.86 -15.40 29.31
C GLY A 9 -76.69 -14.07 28.54
N ARG A 10 -77.76 -13.58 27.87
CA ARG A 10 -77.99 -12.12 27.63
C ARG A 10 -78.37 -11.50 28.99
N VAL A 11 -78.04 -10.26 29.36
CA VAL A 11 -78.67 -8.98 28.97
C VAL A 11 -77.84 -7.77 29.49
N SER A 12 -77.67 -6.78 28.61
CA SER A 12 -77.51 -5.31 28.77
C SER A 12 -77.28 -4.65 30.16
N SER A 13 -76.29 -3.75 30.24
CA SER A 13 -76.53 -2.37 30.71
C SER A 13 -75.59 -1.35 30.02
N ARG A 14 -76.11 -0.13 29.83
CA ARG A 14 -75.55 1.00 29.06
C ARG A 14 -74.34 1.64 29.76
N GLY A 15 -73.37 2.10 28.96
CA GLY A 15 -72.38 3.11 29.31
C GLY A 15 -71.67 3.62 28.05
N GLU A 16 -71.66 4.94 27.85
CA GLU A 16 -71.32 5.68 26.62
C GLU A 16 -69.91 5.42 26.03
N PRO A 17 -69.68 5.66 24.72
CA PRO A 17 -68.35 5.60 24.12
C PRO A 17 -67.57 6.90 24.40
N ARG A 18 -66.52 6.83 25.23
CA ARG A 18 -65.48 7.86 25.28
C ARG A 18 -64.47 7.62 24.17
N ARG A 19 -64.43 8.55 23.19
CA ARG A 19 -63.38 8.69 22.19
C ARG A 19 -62.02 8.86 22.88
N ALA A 20 -61.07 7.96 22.63
CA ALA A 20 -59.65 8.25 22.78
C ALA A 20 -59.15 8.84 21.46
N ALA A 21 -58.55 10.03 21.54
CA ALA A 21 -58.00 10.76 20.40
C ALA A 21 -56.82 9.99 19.80
N GLY A 22 -57.01 9.39 18.63
CA GLY A 22 -55.90 8.98 17.79
C GLY A 22 -55.17 10.22 17.30
N TRP A 23 -53.86 10.30 17.52
CA TRP A 23 -53.03 11.29 16.85
C TRP A 23 -53.14 11.09 15.34
N ASP A 24 -53.68 12.09 14.67
CA ASP A 24 -53.88 12.10 13.23
C ASP A 24 -52.49 12.04 12.56
N LEU A 25 -52.22 10.99 11.80
CA LEU A 25 -50.92 10.74 11.14
C LEU A 25 -50.48 11.94 10.28
N ARG A 26 -51.44 12.75 9.83
CA ARG A 26 -51.23 14.00 9.09
C ARG A 26 -50.58 15.09 9.94
N VAL A 27 -50.87 15.17 11.24
CA VAL A 27 -50.27 16.13 12.17
C VAL A 27 -48.84 15.72 12.53
N ALA A 28 -48.58 14.42 12.67
CA ALA A 28 -47.22 13.91 12.89
C ALA A 28 -46.30 14.23 11.69
N VAL A 29 -46.78 14.04 10.45
CA VAL A 29 -45.99 14.39 9.25
C VAL A 29 -45.79 15.90 9.13
N LEU A 30 -46.80 16.72 9.44
CA LEU A 30 -46.70 18.18 9.31
C LEU A 30 -45.85 18.85 10.40
N MET A 31 -45.66 18.21 11.57
CA MET A 31 -44.91 18.80 12.69
C MET A 31 -43.52 18.19 12.85
N VAL A 32 -43.35 16.89 12.57
CA VAL A 32 -42.06 16.20 12.78
C VAL A 32 -41.13 16.36 11.58
N PHE A 33 -41.66 16.38 10.35
CA PHE A 33 -40.86 16.53 9.13
C PHE A 33 -40.11 17.88 9.05
N PRO A 34 -40.73 19.04 9.37
CA PRO A 34 -40.00 20.31 9.38
C PRO A 34 -38.89 20.35 10.43
N VAL A 35 -39.10 19.72 11.60
CA VAL A 35 -38.11 19.67 12.67
C VAL A 35 -36.90 18.83 12.25
N ILE A 36 -37.13 17.68 11.61
CA ILE A 36 -36.04 16.85 11.06
C ILE A 36 -35.28 17.61 9.97
N CYS A 37 -35.97 18.31 9.08
CA CYS A 37 -35.32 19.15 8.06
C CYS A 37 -34.47 20.26 8.71
N LEU A 38 -34.96 20.87 9.78
CA LEU A 38 -34.25 21.93 10.50
C LEU A 38 -33.01 21.40 11.21
N VAL A 39 -33.04 20.17 11.73
CA VAL A 39 -31.87 19.48 12.30
C VAL A 39 -30.84 19.15 11.21
N VAL A 40 -31.26 18.69 10.04
CA VAL A 40 -30.34 18.43 8.91
C VAL A 40 -29.71 19.73 8.41
N VAL A 41 -30.48 20.81 8.30
CA VAL A 41 -29.95 22.13 7.91
C VAL A 41 -28.99 22.68 8.97
N LEU A 42 -29.27 22.50 10.26
CA LEU A 42 -28.36 22.86 11.35
C LEU A 42 -27.07 22.03 11.31
N TYR A 43 -27.16 20.74 11.04
CA TYR A 43 -26.00 19.86 10.89
C TYR A 43 -25.14 20.28 9.70
N GLU A 44 -25.74 20.50 8.54
CA GLU A 44 -25.03 20.99 7.34
C GLU A 44 -24.44 22.40 7.56
N PHE A 45 -25.13 23.28 8.27
CA PHE A 45 -24.62 24.61 8.60
C PHE A 45 -23.42 24.55 9.56
N LEU A 46 -23.48 23.70 10.60
CA LEU A 46 -22.37 23.48 11.52
C LEU A 46 -21.19 22.80 10.83
N TYR A 47 -21.46 21.83 9.96
CA TYR A 47 -20.45 21.18 9.12
C TYR A 47 -19.76 22.17 8.18
N LEU A 48 -20.52 23.07 7.55
CA LEU A 48 -19.98 24.14 6.70
C LEU A 48 -19.21 25.20 7.51
N GLN A 49 -19.59 25.49 8.76
CA GLN A 49 -18.81 26.36 9.64
C GLN A 49 -17.47 25.72 10.05
N GLU A 50 -17.46 24.42 10.34
CA GLU A 50 -16.23 23.67 10.60
C GLU A 50 -15.33 23.60 9.34
N TYR A 51 -15.93 23.43 8.16
CA TYR A 51 -15.24 23.48 6.87
C TYR A 51 -14.65 24.87 6.57
N ALA A 52 -15.39 25.95 6.85
CA ALA A 52 -14.93 27.32 6.65
C ALA A 52 -13.85 27.73 7.68
N ALA A 53 -13.94 27.25 8.92
CA ALA A 53 -12.93 27.47 9.95
C ALA A 53 -11.62 26.73 9.63
N ASN A 54 -11.70 25.51 9.08
CA ASN A 54 -10.53 24.76 8.63
C ASN A 54 -9.99 25.20 7.26
N GLY A 55 -10.82 25.82 6.41
CA GLY A 55 -10.42 26.39 5.13
C GLY A 55 -9.71 27.75 5.23
N ALA A 56 -9.77 28.43 6.38
CA ALA A 56 -9.11 29.72 6.61
C ALA A 56 -7.65 29.59 7.09
N ALA A 57 -7.15 28.37 7.35
CA ALA A 57 -5.77 28.11 7.76
C ALA A 57 -4.82 27.81 6.58
N VAL A 58 -5.18 28.22 5.35
CA VAL A 58 -4.42 27.91 4.13
C VAL A 58 -3.38 29.00 3.77
N ASP A 59 -3.35 30.14 4.48
CA ASP A 59 -2.37 31.22 4.24
C ASP A 59 -1.42 31.45 5.44
N ALA A 60 -0.93 30.37 6.07
CA ALA A 60 0.23 30.45 6.96
C ALA A 60 1.50 30.09 6.16
N PRO A 61 2.58 30.90 6.23
CA PRO A 61 3.81 30.59 5.49
C PRO A 61 4.37 29.25 5.98
N VAL A 62 4.81 28.42 5.02
CA VAL A 62 5.51 27.16 5.26
C VAL A 62 6.73 27.45 6.13
N GLU A 63 6.63 27.13 7.41
CA GLU A 63 7.78 27.18 8.31
C GLU A 63 8.73 26.05 7.90
N GLU A 64 9.93 26.44 7.47
CA GLU A 64 11.02 25.59 7.02
C GLU A 64 11.44 24.64 8.15
N ARG A 65 10.74 23.52 8.32
CA ARG A 65 11.16 22.43 9.20
C ARG A 65 12.16 21.55 8.47
N SER A 66 13.37 22.07 8.34
CA SER A 66 14.57 21.24 8.20
C SER A 66 14.67 20.31 9.41
N LEU A 67 14.27 19.04 9.24
CA LEU A 67 14.41 18.00 10.25
C LEU A 67 15.90 17.65 10.36
N HIS A 68 16.66 18.45 11.12
CA HIS A 68 18.01 18.10 11.50
C HIS A 68 17.96 16.96 12.53
N LEU A 69 18.14 15.73 12.06
CA LEU A 69 18.63 14.64 12.89
C LEU A 69 19.97 15.09 13.50
N ARG A 70 20.04 15.15 14.83
CA ARG A 70 21.22 15.61 15.54
C ARG A 70 22.41 14.69 15.25
N VAL A 71 23.48 15.30 14.73
CA VAL A 71 24.84 14.78 14.81
C VAL A 71 25.27 14.91 16.28
N ASP A 72 25.59 13.78 16.90
CA ASP A 72 26.17 13.78 18.25
C ASP A 72 27.55 14.45 18.26
N GLN A 73 27.83 15.17 19.35
CA GLN A 73 28.95 16.10 19.51
C GLN A 73 30.32 15.44 19.31
N ALA A 74 31.12 16.00 18.40
CA ALA A 74 32.52 15.65 18.21
C ALA A 74 33.38 16.10 19.40
N VAL A 75 33.96 15.13 20.11
CA VAL A 75 35.09 15.34 21.03
C VAL A 75 36.37 15.32 20.19
N ALA A 76 37.16 16.40 20.27
CA ALA A 76 38.43 16.51 19.57
C ALA A 76 39.37 15.36 19.99
N SER A 77 39.76 14.53 19.03
CA SER A 77 40.81 13.51 19.18
C SER A 77 41.90 13.73 18.14
N THR A 78 43.14 13.61 18.60
CA THR A 78 44.40 13.65 17.86
C THR A 78 44.38 12.63 16.71
N PRO A 79 45.02 12.89 15.54
CA PRO A 79 44.91 12.00 14.39
C PRO A 79 45.65 10.69 14.67
N ALA A 80 44.86 9.64 14.93
CA ALA A 80 45.31 8.27 14.78
C ALA A 80 45.40 7.94 13.28
N PRO A 81 46.31 7.05 12.85
CA PRO A 81 46.35 6.57 11.48
C PRO A 81 44.98 5.99 11.08
N GLU A 82 44.53 6.28 9.85
CA GLU A 82 43.26 5.79 9.31
C GLU A 82 43.10 4.30 9.61
N PRO A 83 42.11 3.92 10.44
CA PRO A 83 41.73 2.52 10.51
C PRO A 83 41.18 2.19 9.14
N THR A 84 41.81 1.25 8.43
CA THR A 84 41.20 0.57 7.28
C THR A 84 39.83 0.11 7.74
N GLN A 85 38.77 0.81 7.31
CA GLN A 85 37.41 0.44 7.67
C GLN A 85 37.22 -1.02 7.24
N PRO A 86 36.59 -1.86 8.10
CA PRO A 86 36.22 -3.20 7.67
C PRO A 86 35.43 -3.10 6.36
N PRO A 87 35.63 -4.01 5.40
CA PRO A 87 34.92 -3.95 4.13
C PRO A 87 33.42 -3.87 4.39
N THR A 88 32.78 -2.84 3.82
CA THR A 88 31.33 -2.61 3.92
C THR A 88 30.61 -3.86 3.42
N ILE A 89 29.47 -4.21 4.03
CA ILE A 89 28.74 -5.41 3.59
C ILE A 89 28.19 -5.21 2.17
N VAL A 90 28.00 -3.96 1.73
CA VAL A 90 27.66 -3.64 0.35
C VAL A 90 28.71 -4.19 -0.59
N ASN A 91 30.01 -4.03 -0.30
CA ASN A 91 31.13 -4.65 -1.01
C ASN A 91 31.02 -4.54 -2.56
N GLY A 92 30.57 -3.38 -3.06
CA GLY A 92 30.36 -3.12 -4.49
C GLY A 92 29.10 -3.73 -5.10
N ARG A 93 28.23 -4.37 -4.32
CA ARG A 93 26.92 -4.88 -4.78
C ARG A 93 26.02 -3.70 -5.14
N ARG A 94 25.58 -3.65 -6.40
CA ARG A 94 24.79 -2.54 -6.93
C ARG A 94 23.31 -2.75 -6.66
N THR A 95 22.63 -1.69 -6.25
CA THR A 95 21.18 -1.68 -6.04
C THR A 95 20.51 -0.69 -6.98
N ILE A 96 19.50 -1.13 -7.73
CA ILE A 96 18.60 -0.24 -8.45
C ILE A 96 17.29 -0.07 -7.67
N ILE A 97 16.89 1.18 -7.43
CA ILE A 97 15.64 1.55 -6.77
C ILE A 97 14.65 2.03 -7.82
N LEU A 98 13.47 1.42 -7.84
CA LEU A 98 12.41 1.58 -8.82
C LEU A 98 11.28 2.43 -8.21
N VAL A 99 11.11 3.65 -8.72
CA VAL A 99 10.19 4.67 -8.16
C VAL A 99 9.12 5.02 -9.18
N ALA A 100 7.90 4.54 -8.95
CA ALA A 100 6.72 4.95 -9.71
C ALA A 100 6.12 6.21 -9.06
N ASN A 101 6.32 7.37 -9.68
CA ASN A 101 5.87 8.66 -9.14
C ASN A 101 4.57 9.10 -9.83
N TYR A 102 3.55 9.49 -9.06
CA TYR A 102 2.31 10.07 -9.59
C TYR A 102 2.06 11.41 -8.93
N ARG A 103 2.38 12.49 -9.66
CA ARG A 103 2.14 13.89 -9.26
C ARG A 103 2.64 14.23 -7.84
N ASP A 104 3.70 13.56 -7.40
CA ASP A 104 4.24 13.63 -6.05
C ASP A 104 5.74 14.02 -6.06
N SER A 105 6.15 14.82 -7.05
CA SER A 105 7.55 15.14 -7.35
C SER A 105 8.30 15.81 -6.19
N ALA A 106 7.62 16.65 -5.40
CA ALA A 106 8.24 17.28 -4.22
C ALA A 106 8.60 16.23 -3.17
N ARG A 107 7.67 15.34 -2.80
CA ARG A 107 7.93 14.29 -1.82
C ARG A 107 8.88 13.23 -2.35
N CYS A 108 8.78 12.91 -3.65
CA CYS A 108 9.75 12.07 -4.35
C CYS A 108 11.17 12.62 -4.22
N SER A 109 11.37 13.93 -4.35
CA SER A 109 12.69 14.54 -4.18
C SER A 109 13.25 14.39 -2.76
N GLU A 110 12.39 14.46 -1.74
CA GLU A 110 12.78 14.21 -0.34
C GLU A 110 13.15 12.74 -0.12
N THR A 111 12.43 11.81 -0.75
CA THR A 111 12.78 10.38 -0.74
C THR A 111 14.12 10.13 -1.40
N LEU A 112 14.41 10.72 -2.57
CA LEU A 112 15.72 10.58 -3.23
C LEU A 112 16.85 11.13 -2.36
N ARG A 113 16.62 12.30 -1.75
CA ARG A 113 17.58 12.85 -0.79
C ARG A 113 17.82 11.89 0.37
N SER A 114 16.76 11.36 0.97
CA SER A 114 16.89 10.41 2.08
C SER A 114 17.60 9.12 1.68
N ILE A 115 17.37 8.61 0.47
CA ILE A 115 18.08 7.44 -0.07
C ILE A 115 19.59 7.68 -0.08
N PHE A 116 20.04 8.82 -0.65
CA PHE A 116 21.46 9.10 -0.82
C PHE A 116 22.14 9.60 0.45
N ASP A 117 21.48 10.47 1.23
CA ASP A 117 22.04 11.05 2.46
C ASP A 117 22.21 10.00 3.56
N ASN A 118 21.36 8.96 3.57
CA ASN A 118 21.34 7.94 4.61
C ASN A 118 21.90 6.58 4.17
N ALA A 119 22.43 6.45 2.95
CA ALA A 119 23.13 5.25 2.52
C ALA A 119 24.59 5.27 3.01
N ALA A 120 25.10 4.12 3.42
CA ALA A 120 26.52 3.97 3.72
C ALA A 120 27.38 4.05 2.44
N GLU A 121 26.88 3.48 1.33
CA GLU A 121 27.60 3.39 0.05
C GLU A 121 26.74 3.94 -1.11
N PRO A 122 26.46 5.27 -1.12
CA PRO A 122 25.53 5.88 -2.07
C PRO A 122 25.97 5.78 -3.54
N ASP A 123 27.24 5.53 -3.82
CA ASP A 123 27.78 5.38 -5.17
C ASP A 123 27.37 4.05 -5.83
N ASN A 124 26.94 3.05 -5.05
CA ASN A 124 26.45 1.76 -5.55
C ASN A 124 24.94 1.77 -5.88
N ILE A 125 24.28 2.91 -5.72
CA ILE A 125 22.83 3.06 -5.93
C ILE A 125 22.56 3.60 -7.34
N LYS A 126 21.53 3.05 -7.99
CA LYS A 126 20.93 3.60 -9.20
C LYS A 126 19.44 3.81 -8.95
N ILE A 127 18.86 4.84 -9.54
CA ILE A 127 17.42 5.12 -9.43
C ILE A 127 16.79 5.02 -10.82
N SER A 128 15.66 4.32 -10.91
CA SER A 128 14.76 4.35 -12.07
C SER A 128 13.47 5.04 -11.67
N ILE A 129 13.16 6.17 -12.30
CA ILE A 129 11.99 6.99 -12.00
C ILE A 129 11.06 6.99 -13.22
N TYR A 130 9.78 6.74 -12.97
CA TYR A 130 8.72 6.97 -13.94
C TYR A 130 7.74 8.02 -13.41
N ASP A 131 7.81 9.23 -13.96
CA ASP A 131 7.00 10.38 -13.57
C ASP A 131 5.67 10.40 -14.34
N GLN A 132 4.55 10.37 -13.61
CA GLN A 132 3.20 10.62 -14.15
C GLN A 132 2.74 12.00 -13.67
N ILE A 133 2.89 13.02 -14.51
CA ILE A 133 2.70 14.45 -14.17
C ILE A 133 1.85 15.14 -15.24
N TYR A 134 1.29 16.33 -14.97
CA TYR A 134 0.68 17.18 -16.00
C TYR A 134 1.64 18.27 -16.46
N PRO A 135 2.38 18.11 -17.58
CA PRO A 135 3.24 19.17 -18.10
C PRO A 135 2.46 20.44 -18.45
N ALA A 136 1.21 20.29 -18.89
CA ALA A 136 0.32 21.42 -19.19
C ALA A 136 -0.01 22.27 -17.95
N GLU A 137 0.02 21.68 -16.75
CA GLU A 137 -0.13 22.37 -15.46
C GLU A 137 1.22 22.81 -14.87
N LYS A 138 2.31 22.70 -15.64
CA LYS A 138 3.69 23.00 -15.22
C LYS A 138 4.19 22.15 -14.05
N GLU A 139 3.62 20.95 -13.87
CA GLU A 139 4.21 19.98 -12.95
C GLU A 139 5.57 19.53 -13.51
N ARG A 140 6.58 19.44 -12.65
CA ARG A 140 7.96 19.07 -13.03
C ARG A 140 8.28 17.63 -12.58
N PRO A 141 9.19 16.93 -13.28
CA PRO A 141 9.68 15.61 -12.87
C PRO A 141 10.32 15.61 -11.48
N CYS A 142 10.31 14.47 -10.81
CA CYS A 142 10.93 14.29 -9.48
C CYS A 142 12.41 14.69 -9.46
N ILE A 143 13.16 14.31 -10.52
CA ILE A 143 14.59 14.63 -10.61
C ILE A 143 14.86 16.14 -10.59
N GLU A 144 14.00 16.96 -11.19
CA GLU A 144 14.20 18.42 -11.23
C GLU A 144 14.00 19.04 -9.84
N PHE A 145 13.01 18.57 -9.07
CA PHE A 145 12.86 18.98 -7.67
C PHE A 145 14.04 18.52 -6.81
N PHE A 146 14.56 17.31 -7.06
CA PHE A 146 15.73 16.79 -6.34
C PHE A 146 16.99 17.62 -6.62
N CYS A 147 17.27 17.93 -7.89
CA CYS A 147 18.42 18.75 -8.28
C CYS A 147 18.34 20.16 -7.68
N GLU A 148 17.14 20.74 -7.61
CA GLU A 148 16.91 22.02 -6.94
C GLU A 148 17.15 21.93 -5.43
N LEU A 149 16.69 20.85 -4.79
CA LEU A 149 16.81 20.62 -3.35
C LEU A 149 18.27 20.43 -2.89
N VAL A 150 19.08 19.67 -3.63
CA VAL A 150 20.47 19.34 -3.22
C VAL A 150 21.54 20.14 -3.96
N GLY A 151 21.18 20.84 -5.03
CA GLY A 151 22.09 21.53 -5.94
C GLY A 151 22.72 20.58 -6.99
N GLU A 152 23.01 21.13 -8.18
CA GLU A 152 23.49 20.34 -9.34
C GLU A 152 24.78 19.55 -9.06
N ALA A 153 25.65 20.00 -8.15
CA ALA A 153 26.86 19.26 -7.79
C ALA A 153 26.57 17.93 -7.08
N TYR A 154 25.42 17.81 -6.41
CA TYR A 154 25.05 16.66 -5.58
C TYR A 154 23.88 15.86 -6.14
N CYS A 155 23.31 16.29 -7.26
CA CYS A 155 22.09 15.72 -7.82
C CYS A 155 22.25 14.34 -8.50
N ARG A 156 23.49 13.84 -8.61
CA ARG A 156 23.81 12.46 -9.05
C ARG A 156 23.07 12.02 -10.33
N ARG A 157 22.86 12.92 -11.30
CA ARG A 157 22.10 12.65 -12.54
C ARG A 157 22.58 11.38 -13.28
N SER A 158 23.88 11.05 -13.22
CA SER A 158 24.44 9.83 -13.81
C SER A 158 23.93 8.53 -13.19
N GLN A 159 23.45 8.56 -11.94
CA GLN A 159 22.86 7.42 -11.24
C GLN A 159 21.33 7.34 -11.44
N ILE A 160 20.70 8.29 -12.13
CA ILE A 160 19.24 8.39 -12.25
C ILE A 160 18.82 8.21 -13.71
N VAL A 161 18.00 7.19 -13.96
CA VAL A 161 17.27 7.00 -15.22
C VAL A 161 15.86 7.53 -15.00
N SER A 162 15.50 8.62 -15.69
CA SER A 162 14.18 9.24 -15.59
C SER A 162 13.43 9.11 -16.92
N SER A 163 12.14 8.78 -16.82
CA SER A 163 11.19 8.81 -17.93
C SER A 163 9.84 9.29 -17.40
N GLN A 164 8.95 9.72 -18.30
CA GLN A 164 7.69 10.34 -17.90
C GLN A 164 6.55 10.06 -18.87
N ILE A 165 5.33 10.27 -18.38
CA ILE A 165 4.08 10.30 -19.15
C ILE A 165 3.18 11.43 -18.64
N ASP A 166 2.33 11.93 -19.53
CA ASP A 166 1.24 12.82 -19.13
C ASP A 166 0.25 12.05 -18.21
N ALA A 167 -0.05 12.62 -17.04
CA ALA A 167 -0.95 12.07 -16.05
C ALA A 167 -2.37 11.85 -16.58
N VAL A 168 -2.77 12.51 -17.68
CA VAL A 168 -4.04 12.21 -18.37
C VAL A 168 -4.07 10.77 -18.90
N ASN A 169 -2.91 10.22 -19.25
CA ASN A 169 -2.74 8.87 -19.78
C ASN A 169 -2.30 7.85 -18.72
N ALA A 170 -2.16 8.27 -17.46
CA ALA A 170 -1.80 7.39 -16.36
C ALA A 170 -2.92 6.38 -16.08
N THR A 171 -2.57 5.10 -16.10
CA THR A 171 -3.49 3.99 -15.87
C THR A 171 -3.33 3.36 -14.50
N GLY A 172 -2.32 3.72 -13.71
CA GLY A 172 -2.17 3.25 -12.33
C GLY A 172 -0.82 2.59 -12.02
N PRO A 173 -0.68 2.03 -10.81
CA PRO A 173 0.63 1.68 -10.26
C PRO A 173 1.31 0.52 -11.01
N THR A 174 0.55 -0.45 -11.53
CA THR A 174 1.12 -1.63 -12.20
C THR A 174 1.84 -1.26 -13.49
N ALA A 175 1.23 -0.41 -14.33
CA ALA A 175 1.88 0.11 -15.53
C ALA A 175 3.09 0.98 -15.19
N ALA A 176 2.97 1.87 -14.20
CA ALA A 176 4.07 2.74 -13.81
C ALA A 176 5.28 1.96 -13.25
N ARG A 177 5.04 0.94 -12.42
CA ARG A 177 6.10 0.04 -11.93
C ARG A 177 6.70 -0.81 -13.05
N TYR A 178 5.90 -1.24 -14.03
CA TYR A 178 6.43 -1.93 -15.19
C TYR A 178 7.41 -1.06 -15.98
N GLU A 179 7.15 0.24 -16.10
CA GLU A 179 8.05 1.16 -16.79
C GLU A 179 9.39 1.33 -16.07
N THR A 180 9.39 1.43 -14.73
CA THR A 180 10.64 1.56 -13.96
C THR A 180 11.53 0.32 -14.09
N GLU A 181 10.94 -0.88 -14.17
CA GLU A 181 11.66 -2.16 -14.36
C GLU A 181 12.48 -2.21 -15.66
N LYS A 182 12.16 -1.39 -16.68
CA LYS A 182 12.90 -1.38 -17.96
C LYS A 182 14.34 -0.90 -17.82
N ALA A 183 14.66 -0.17 -16.76
CA ALA A 183 16.00 0.37 -16.51
C ALA A 183 16.94 -0.62 -15.80
N ILE A 184 16.42 -1.78 -15.37
CA ILE A 184 17.21 -2.83 -14.74
C ILE A 184 18.16 -3.41 -15.78
N THR A 185 19.45 -3.44 -15.46
CA THR A 185 20.53 -3.94 -16.29
C THR A 185 21.21 -5.12 -15.62
N ASP A 186 22.32 -4.91 -14.94
CA ASP A 186 23.16 -5.93 -14.31
C ASP A 186 23.38 -5.67 -12.81
N GLU A 187 22.48 -4.90 -12.19
CA GLU A 187 22.46 -4.68 -10.75
C GLU A 187 22.13 -5.97 -9.99
N ASP A 188 22.75 -6.14 -8.82
CA ASP A 188 22.59 -7.32 -7.97
C ASP A 188 21.22 -7.33 -7.30
N PHE A 189 20.82 -6.16 -6.75
CA PHE A 189 19.59 -5.99 -6.01
C PHE A 189 18.65 -4.98 -6.64
N CYS A 190 17.36 -5.26 -6.55
CA CYS A 190 16.28 -4.41 -7.00
C CYS A 190 15.38 -4.09 -5.81
N MET A 191 15.11 -2.80 -5.61
CA MET A 191 14.16 -2.31 -4.62
C MET A 191 13.00 -1.59 -5.32
N THR A 192 11.76 -2.02 -5.11
CA THR A 192 10.60 -1.23 -5.53
C THR A 192 10.08 -0.44 -4.35
N ILE A 193 9.86 0.86 -4.54
CA ILE A 193 9.33 1.73 -3.48
C ILE A 193 8.21 2.65 -3.97
N ASP A 194 7.41 3.11 -3.03
CA ASP A 194 6.59 4.30 -3.17
C ASP A 194 7.46 5.58 -3.19
N SER A 195 6.93 6.65 -3.77
CA SER A 195 7.62 7.93 -3.97
C SER A 195 7.74 8.83 -2.73
N HIS A 196 7.44 8.34 -1.53
CA HIS A 196 7.29 9.16 -0.34
C HIS A 196 7.67 8.37 0.92
N LEU A 197 8.91 7.90 0.89
CA LEU A 197 9.58 7.24 2.01
C LEU A 197 10.68 8.12 2.61
N ILE A 198 11.02 7.83 3.86
CA ILE A 198 12.23 8.30 4.54
C ILE A 198 13.02 7.08 4.98
N PHE A 199 14.23 6.92 4.46
CA PHE A 199 15.13 5.82 4.81
C PHE A 199 15.87 6.12 6.12
N ILE A 200 16.18 5.07 6.88
CA ILE A 200 17.01 5.22 8.09
C ILE A 200 18.51 5.35 7.73
N PRO A 201 19.36 5.82 8.65
CA PRO A 201 20.82 5.76 8.46
C PRO A 201 21.32 4.33 8.19
N ASP A 202 22.28 4.22 7.27
CA ASP A 202 22.94 3.00 6.80
C ASP A 202 21.94 1.94 6.30
N TRP A 203 20.82 2.38 5.70
CA TRP A 203 19.72 1.49 5.32
C TRP A 203 20.15 0.38 4.34
N ASP A 204 21.10 0.67 3.45
CA ASP A 204 21.62 -0.21 2.41
C ASP A 204 22.43 -1.36 3.02
N GLU A 205 23.34 -1.06 3.96
CA GLU A 205 24.03 -2.09 4.73
C GLU A 205 23.06 -2.92 5.56
N LYS A 206 22.09 -2.28 6.21
CA LYS A 206 21.12 -2.95 7.09
C LYS A 206 20.24 -3.91 6.32
N ILE A 207 19.69 -3.49 5.18
CA ILE A 207 18.82 -4.37 4.39
C ILE A 207 19.61 -5.50 3.72
N MET A 208 20.84 -5.25 3.27
CA MET A 208 21.72 -6.30 2.73
C MET A 208 22.13 -7.31 3.80
N THR A 209 22.48 -6.84 5.00
CA THR A 209 22.77 -7.71 6.16
C THR A 209 21.59 -8.61 6.48
N GLN A 210 20.40 -8.03 6.52
CA GLN A 210 19.18 -8.79 6.72
C GLN A 210 18.98 -9.82 5.60
N TRP A 211 19.13 -9.44 4.34
CA TRP A 211 18.95 -10.33 3.20
C TRP A 211 19.94 -11.50 3.22
N ASP A 212 21.23 -11.23 3.47
CA ASP A 212 22.26 -12.26 3.58
C ASP A 212 21.96 -13.25 4.73
N SER A 213 21.41 -12.76 5.85
CA SER A 213 21.03 -13.59 7.00
C SER A 213 19.86 -14.55 6.75
N VAL A 214 19.09 -14.34 5.67
CA VAL A 214 17.99 -15.24 5.29
C VAL A 214 18.53 -16.55 4.71
N GLU A 215 19.73 -16.54 4.13
CA GLU A 215 20.34 -17.69 3.46
C GLU A 215 19.45 -18.29 2.35
N ASN A 216 18.61 -17.45 1.73
CA ASN A 216 17.75 -17.81 0.60
C ASN A 216 18.03 -16.86 -0.58
N PRO A 217 18.62 -17.35 -1.69
CA PRO A 217 18.95 -16.49 -2.84
C PRO A 217 17.70 -15.93 -3.55
N ASN A 218 16.52 -16.48 -3.28
CA ASN A 218 15.23 -16.01 -3.80
C ASN A 218 14.41 -15.26 -2.73
N ALA A 219 15.06 -14.76 -1.66
CA ALA A 219 14.41 -13.94 -0.66
C ALA A 219 14.02 -12.56 -1.19
N ILE A 220 12.84 -12.12 -0.78
CA ILE A 220 12.33 -10.76 -0.98
C ILE A 220 11.92 -10.21 0.39
N ILE A 221 12.65 -9.22 0.89
CA ILE A 221 12.27 -8.46 2.08
C ILE A 221 11.19 -7.47 1.69
N SER A 222 10.04 -7.50 2.35
CA SER A 222 8.90 -6.64 2.02
C SER A 222 8.11 -6.26 3.26
N VAL A 223 7.56 -5.06 3.27
CA VAL A 223 6.82 -4.52 4.41
C VAL A 223 5.94 -3.35 3.97
N TYR A 224 4.86 -3.07 4.68
CA TYR A 224 4.29 -1.73 4.70
C TYR A 224 5.05 -0.93 5.75
N PRO A 225 5.91 0.03 5.37
CA PRO A 225 6.77 0.71 6.34
C PRO A 225 5.94 1.48 7.37
N LYS A 226 6.51 1.68 8.57
CA LYS A 226 5.85 2.45 9.64
C LYS A 226 5.56 3.88 9.19
N SER A 227 4.50 4.48 9.75
CA SER A 227 4.23 5.90 9.55
C SER A 227 5.38 6.76 10.08
N THR A 228 5.73 7.83 9.37
CA THR A 228 6.70 8.85 9.82
C THR A 228 6.34 9.49 11.15
N GLU A 229 5.10 9.40 11.62
CA GLU A 229 4.73 9.81 12.98
C GLU A 229 5.56 9.09 14.07
N HIS A 230 5.91 7.83 13.83
CA HIS A 230 6.67 7.01 14.77
C HIS A 230 8.17 7.34 14.79
N LEU A 231 8.69 8.08 13.79
CA LEU A 231 10.08 8.59 13.84
C LEU A 231 10.31 9.54 15.01
N THR A 232 9.27 10.28 15.43
CA THR A 232 9.38 11.30 16.47
C THR A 232 8.84 10.84 17.81
N LYS A 233 7.86 9.93 17.80
CA LYS A 233 7.17 9.44 19.00
C LYS A 233 7.95 8.33 19.71
N HIS A 234 8.75 7.55 18.98
CA HIS A 234 9.53 6.43 19.52
C HIS A 234 8.70 5.38 20.30
N ASP A 235 7.38 5.32 20.04
CA ASP A 235 6.41 4.50 20.77
C ASP A 235 6.38 3.03 20.33
N VAL A 236 7.00 2.74 19.17
CA VAL A 236 7.05 1.42 18.54
C VAL A 236 8.45 1.06 18.05
N ASP A 237 9.49 1.63 18.66
CA ASP A 237 10.89 1.40 18.27
C ASP A 237 11.33 -0.05 18.49
N ASP A 238 10.73 -0.75 19.45
CA ASP A 238 10.94 -2.17 19.74
C ASP A 238 10.07 -3.10 18.88
N LYS A 239 9.26 -2.57 17.95
CA LYS A 239 8.35 -3.35 17.08
C LYS A 239 8.73 -3.27 15.61
N VAL A 240 8.25 -4.22 14.81
CA VAL A 240 8.19 -4.16 13.33
C VAL A 240 6.79 -4.51 12.86
N GLN A 241 6.48 -4.26 11.59
CA GLN A 241 5.14 -4.44 11.01
C GLN A 241 5.07 -5.71 10.15
N LEU A 242 4.24 -6.68 10.55
CA LEU A 242 4.00 -7.92 9.82
C LEU A 242 2.71 -7.81 8.98
N MET A 243 2.84 -8.02 7.67
CA MET A 243 1.70 -8.11 6.75
C MET A 243 1.18 -9.55 6.68
N CYS A 244 0.02 -9.81 7.28
CA CYS A 244 -0.51 -11.18 7.40
C CYS A 244 -2.03 -11.26 7.39
N MET A 245 -2.71 -10.13 7.16
CA MET A 245 -4.16 -10.03 7.21
C MET A 245 -4.69 -9.58 5.86
N SER A 246 -5.83 -10.11 5.45
CA SER A 246 -6.45 -9.74 4.18
C SER A 246 -7.95 -10.03 4.16
N ARG A 247 -8.61 -9.57 3.11
CA ARG A 247 -10.03 -9.82 2.87
C ARG A 247 -10.37 -9.88 1.39
N ILE A 248 -11.56 -10.40 1.10
CA ILE A 248 -12.20 -10.16 -0.19
C ILE A 248 -12.68 -8.71 -0.20
N GLU A 249 -12.27 -7.95 -1.22
CA GLU A 249 -12.44 -6.49 -1.29
C GLU A 249 -13.92 -6.07 -1.32
N THR A 250 -14.72 -6.77 -2.13
CA THR A 250 -16.08 -6.37 -2.52
C THR A 250 -16.98 -7.58 -2.72
N GLN A 251 -18.29 -7.36 -2.75
CA GLN A 251 -19.27 -8.42 -3.01
C GLN A 251 -19.35 -8.84 -4.50
N ASP A 252 -18.71 -8.10 -5.41
CA ASP A 252 -18.81 -8.39 -6.84
C ASP A 252 -18.16 -9.75 -7.20
N PRO A 253 -18.68 -10.48 -8.21
CA PRO A 253 -18.21 -11.85 -8.48
C PRO A 253 -16.76 -11.94 -8.97
N ASP A 254 -16.20 -10.83 -9.48
CA ASP A 254 -14.80 -10.71 -9.90
C ASP A 254 -13.95 -10.00 -8.84
N SER A 255 -14.38 -10.01 -7.56
CA SER A 255 -13.68 -9.34 -6.48
C SER A 255 -12.24 -9.82 -6.33
N MET A 256 -11.41 -8.92 -5.84
CA MET A 256 -10.00 -9.15 -5.59
C MET A 256 -9.71 -9.38 -4.11
N VAL A 257 -8.53 -9.93 -3.84
CA VAL A 257 -7.95 -9.94 -2.49
C VAL A 257 -7.37 -8.56 -2.20
N GLN A 258 -7.70 -8.01 -1.04
CA GLN A 258 -7.12 -6.79 -0.50
C GLN A 258 -6.35 -7.14 0.77
N TYR A 259 -5.07 -6.75 0.84
CA TYR A 259 -4.29 -6.80 2.07
C TYR A 259 -4.78 -5.74 3.07
N ALA A 260 -4.77 -6.10 4.35
CA ALA A 260 -5.18 -5.22 5.43
C ALA A 260 -3.97 -4.50 6.04
N ALA A 261 -4.24 -3.62 7.01
CA ALA A 261 -3.18 -3.01 7.80
C ALA A 261 -2.29 -4.09 8.45
N PRO A 262 -0.98 -3.85 8.59
CA PRO A 262 -0.07 -4.80 9.21
C PRO A 262 -0.33 -4.88 10.72
N MET A 263 0.13 -5.96 11.35
CA MET A 263 0.16 -6.08 12.80
C MET A 263 1.54 -5.73 13.36
N TRP A 264 1.59 -5.30 14.62
CA TRP A 264 2.85 -5.11 15.34
C TRP A 264 3.38 -6.44 15.86
N ILE A 265 4.66 -6.71 15.63
CA ILE A 265 5.41 -7.80 16.26
C ILE A 265 6.66 -7.26 16.93
N ASP A 266 7.13 -7.94 17.97
CA ASP A 266 8.30 -7.59 18.75
C ASP A 266 9.61 -7.86 17.97
N LYS A 267 10.53 -6.87 17.93
CA LYS A 267 11.89 -7.03 17.36
C LYS A 267 12.68 -8.12 18.08
N LYS A 268 12.55 -8.21 19.41
CA LYS A 268 13.21 -9.26 20.21
C LYS A 268 12.82 -10.68 19.78
N ASP A 269 11.60 -10.85 19.27
CA ASP A 269 11.05 -12.12 18.82
C ASP A 269 11.23 -12.29 17.29
N THR A 270 11.82 -11.30 16.63
CA THR A 270 12.13 -11.26 15.18
C THR A 270 13.60 -10.84 14.98
N PRO A 271 14.58 -11.60 15.50
CA PRO A 271 16.00 -11.20 15.47
C PRO A 271 16.63 -11.27 14.07
N LYS A 272 15.94 -11.89 13.11
CA LYS A 272 16.29 -11.94 11.68
C LYS A 272 15.01 -11.88 10.86
N PRO A 273 15.07 -11.58 9.55
CA PRO A 273 13.88 -11.52 8.73
C PRO A 273 13.07 -12.82 8.81
N ARG A 274 11.77 -12.67 9.02
CA ARG A 274 10.85 -13.79 9.25
C ARG A 274 9.98 -14.01 8.03
N LEU A 275 9.73 -15.27 7.70
CA LEU A 275 8.89 -15.65 6.56
C LEU A 275 7.47 -15.07 6.69
N MET A 276 6.96 -14.54 5.58
CA MET A 276 5.68 -13.85 5.45
C MET A 276 4.97 -14.31 4.17
N SER A 277 3.67 -14.07 4.08
CA SER A 277 2.81 -14.52 2.96
C SER A 277 2.22 -13.38 2.13
N GLN A 278 2.74 -12.16 2.29
CA GLN A 278 2.26 -10.99 1.59
C GLN A 278 3.46 -10.21 1.04
N LEU A 279 3.20 -9.42 -0.01
CA LEU A 279 4.17 -8.57 -0.66
C LEU A 279 3.58 -7.16 -0.71
N ALA A 280 4.32 -6.16 -0.27
CA ALA A 280 3.99 -4.76 -0.49
C ALA A 280 4.51 -4.30 -1.86
N GLY A 281 3.62 -3.70 -2.67
CA GLY A 281 3.98 -3.04 -3.91
C GLY A 281 4.79 -1.76 -3.68
N GLY A 282 4.62 -1.13 -2.51
CA GLY A 282 5.29 0.12 -2.11
C GLY A 282 6.61 -0.04 -1.35
N PHE A 283 7.02 -1.26 -1.01
CA PHE A 283 8.37 -1.58 -0.51
C PHE A 283 8.67 -3.08 -0.65
N ASN A 284 9.57 -3.44 -1.57
CA ASN A 284 10.13 -4.79 -1.66
C ASN A 284 11.58 -4.76 -2.19
N PHE A 285 12.45 -5.57 -1.58
CA PHE A 285 13.87 -5.66 -1.88
C PHE A 285 14.31 -7.11 -2.04
N GLY A 286 15.05 -7.41 -3.10
CA GLY A 286 15.67 -8.72 -3.29
C GLY A 286 16.54 -8.73 -4.54
N GLY A 287 17.07 -9.88 -4.90
CA GLY A 287 17.89 -10.01 -6.11
C GLY A 287 17.13 -9.58 -7.37
N CYS A 288 17.77 -8.83 -8.29
CA CYS A 288 17.09 -8.25 -9.45
C CYS A 288 16.46 -9.28 -10.41
N THR A 289 16.85 -10.55 -10.34
CA THR A 289 16.26 -11.65 -11.12
C THR A 289 14.73 -11.68 -10.98
N GLN A 290 14.20 -11.50 -9.75
CA GLN A 290 12.75 -11.53 -9.50
C GLN A 290 12.00 -10.46 -10.30
N ALA A 291 12.58 -9.25 -10.38
CA ALA A 291 11.97 -8.11 -11.03
C ALA A 291 12.04 -8.20 -12.56
N LYS A 292 12.93 -9.05 -13.11
CA LYS A 292 13.00 -9.35 -14.55
C LYS A 292 12.09 -10.51 -14.94
N GLU A 293 12.03 -11.55 -14.11
CA GLU A 293 11.24 -12.76 -14.38
C GLU A 293 9.76 -12.56 -14.10
N VAL A 294 9.41 -11.88 -13.00
CA VAL A 294 8.01 -11.70 -12.55
C VAL A 294 7.67 -10.21 -12.43
N ARG A 295 7.55 -9.59 -13.61
CA ARG A 295 7.26 -8.17 -13.80
C ARG A 295 5.83 -7.79 -13.41
N ASN A 296 5.62 -6.53 -13.03
CA ASN A 296 4.27 -5.98 -12.88
C ASN A 296 3.47 -6.10 -14.20
N ASP A 297 2.16 -6.35 -14.15
CA ASP A 297 1.33 -6.50 -15.36
C ASP A 297 0.80 -5.12 -15.81
N PRO A 298 1.34 -4.52 -16.91
CA PRO A 298 0.99 -3.15 -17.29
C PRO A 298 -0.43 -3.04 -17.90
N TYR A 299 -1.08 -4.15 -18.23
CA TYR A 299 -2.38 -4.19 -18.88
C TYR A 299 -3.53 -4.31 -17.86
N THR A 300 -3.37 -3.67 -16.70
CA THR A 300 -4.34 -3.70 -15.59
C THR A 300 -4.77 -2.28 -15.18
N PRO A 301 -5.33 -1.47 -16.11
CA PRO A 301 -5.70 -0.09 -15.83
C PRO A 301 -6.65 0.03 -14.63
N TYR A 302 -6.34 1.00 -13.78
CA TYR A 302 -7.01 1.43 -12.57
C TYR A 302 -7.15 0.33 -11.50
N LEU A 303 -6.43 -0.78 -11.62
CA LEU A 303 -6.32 -1.76 -10.57
C LEU A 303 -5.43 -1.22 -9.45
N PHE A 304 -5.92 -1.28 -8.21
CA PHE A 304 -5.15 -0.92 -7.02
C PHE A 304 -5.10 -2.10 -6.07
N HIS A 305 -6.24 -2.55 -5.53
CA HIS A 305 -6.27 -3.81 -4.78
C HIS A 305 -6.23 -5.03 -5.71
N GLY A 306 -5.56 -6.09 -5.26
CA GLY A 306 -5.39 -7.34 -5.99
C GLY A 306 -4.10 -7.45 -6.80
N GLU A 307 -3.46 -6.34 -7.16
CA GLU A 307 -2.18 -6.36 -7.87
C GLU A 307 -1.06 -6.96 -7.01
N GLU A 308 -1.02 -6.62 -5.72
CA GLU A 308 -0.05 -7.17 -4.76
C GLU A 308 -0.24 -8.67 -4.57
N TYR A 309 -1.49 -9.13 -4.37
CA TYR A 309 -1.80 -10.56 -4.27
C TYR A 309 -1.45 -11.31 -5.56
N SER A 310 -1.70 -10.71 -6.72
CA SER A 310 -1.33 -11.29 -8.02
C SER A 310 0.19 -11.43 -8.14
N ARG A 311 0.94 -10.36 -7.88
CA ARG A 311 2.39 -10.38 -7.97
C ARG A 311 2.99 -11.33 -6.94
N ALA A 312 2.49 -11.36 -5.71
CA ALA A 312 2.90 -12.31 -4.67
C ALA A 312 2.67 -13.76 -5.11
N THR A 313 1.49 -14.06 -5.66
CA THR A 313 1.16 -15.41 -6.16
C THR A 313 2.15 -15.85 -7.23
N ARG A 314 2.40 -15.01 -8.23
CA ARG A 314 3.31 -15.36 -9.36
C ARG A 314 4.76 -15.51 -8.89
N LEU A 315 5.24 -14.62 -8.03
CA LEU A 315 6.58 -14.70 -7.45
C LEU A 315 6.75 -15.98 -6.62
N TRP A 316 5.79 -16.28 -5.74
CA TRP A 316 5.88 -17.44 -4.86
C TRP A 316 5.82 -18.76 -5.62
N THR A 317 4.94 -18.84 -6.63
CA THR A 317 4.85 -20.01 -7.52
C THR A 317 6.05 -20.12 -8.47
N ALA A 318 6.79 -19.03 -8.70
CA ALA A 318 8.08 -19.03 -9.39
C ALA A 318 9.28 -19.36 -8.48
N GLY A 319 9.04 -19.52 -7.17
CA GLY A 319 10.04 -20.00 -6.22
C GLY A 319 10.68 -18.93 -5.33
N TYR A 320 10.14 -17.72 -5.32
CA TYR A 320 10.53 -16.64 -4.40
C TYR A 320 9.79 -16.72 -3.07
N ASP A 321 10.33 -16.09 -2.04
CA ASP A 321 9.76 -16.10 -0.69
C ASP A 321 9.83 -14.71 -0.06
N PHE A 322 8.79 -14.35 0.70
CA PHE A 322 8.66 -13.01 1.28
C PHE A 322 9.06 -13.02 2.75
N TYR A 323 9.77 -12.01 3.19
CA TYR A 323 10.22 -11.88 4.56
C TYR A 323 9.90 -10.49 5.10
N VAL A 324 9.34 -10.44 6.31
CA VAL A 324 9.27 -9.18 7.08
C VAL A 324 10.68 -8.88 7.60
N PRO A 325 11.16 -7.62 7.55
CA PRO A 325 12.45 -7.27 8.11
C PRO A 325 12.45 -7.36 9.65
N SER A 326 13.63 -7.59 10.23
CA SER A 326 13.88 -7.61 11.69
C SER A 326 14.11 -6.21 12.29
N GLU A 327 14.40 -5.22 11.45
CA GLU A 327 14.45 -3.80 11.84
C GLU A 327 13.83 -2.92 10.73
N ASP A 328 13.48 -1.69 11.08
CA ASP A 328 12.93 -0.75 10.11
C ASP A 328 14.00 -0.38 9.07
N ILE A 329 13.62 -0.30 7.79
CA ILE A 329 14.51 0.19 6.71
C ILE A 329 14.10 1.58 6.25
N ALA A 330 12.81 1.84 6.27
CA ALA A 330 12.24 3.13 5.90
C ALA A 330 10.95 3.37 6.68
N TYR A 331 10.47 4.61 6.61
CA TYR A 331 9.18 5.08 7.09
C TYR A 331 8.40 5.67 5.91
N HIS A 332 7.08 5.68 6.02
CA HIS A 332 6.17 6.06 4.93
C HIS A 332 5.28 7.23 5.33
N TRP A 333 5.09 8.18 4.40
CA TRP A 333 4.14 9.27 4.56
C TRP A 333 2.71 8.81 4.23
N TYR A 334 1.95 8.41 5.26
CA TYR A 334 0.52 8.12 5.13
C TYR A 334 -0.33 9.40 5.17
N GLU A 335 -0.15 10.26 4.17
CA GLU A 335 -0.87 11.53 4.04
C GLU A 335 -1.83 11.56 2.83
N LYS A 336 -2.76 12.52 2.85
CA LYS A 336 -3.63 12.75 1.70
C LYS A 336 -2.80 13.31 0.55
N ARG A 337 -2.89 12.69 -0.62
CA ARG A 337 -2.10 13.04 -1.80
C ARG A 337 -2.88 12.88 -3.09
N LYS A 338 -2.33 13.44 -4.17
CA LYS A 338 -2.85 13.26 -5.52
C LYS A 338 -2.76 11.78 -5.90
N VAL A 339 -3.87 11.21 -6.37
CA VAL A 339 -3.96 9.79 -6.72
C VAL A 339 -4.66 9.58 -8.05
N VAL A 340 -4.34 8.46 -8.71
CA VAL A 340 -4.88 8.18 -10.05
C VAL A 340 -6.40 7.95 -10.05
N TRP A 341 -7.06 7.89 -8.90
CA TRP A 341 -8.51 7.72 -8.79
C TRP A 341 -9.29 9.00 -8.43
N GLU A 342 -8.63 10.18 -8.39
CA GLU A 342 -9.30 11.46 -8.04
C GLU A 342 -10.28 11.98 -9.11
N ARG A 343 -10.25 11.42 -10.33
CA ARG A 343 -11.07 11.89 -11.46
C ARG A 343 -11.87 10.75 -12.07
N ASP A 344 -13.10 11.07 -12.49
CA ASP A 344 -13.94 10.21 -13.34
C ASP A 344 -14.08 8.76 -12.83
N TRP A 345 -14.13 8.58 -11.50
CA TRP A 345 -14.05 7.25 -10.89
C TRP A 345 -15.14 6.29 -11.38
N SER A 346 -16.35 6.78 -11.67
CA SER A 346 -17.41 5.95 -12.25
C SER A 346 -17.01 5.33 -13.60
N GLN A 347 -16.26 6.06 -14.43
CA GLN A 347 -15.74 5.57 -15.71
C GLN A 347 -14.55 4.64 -15.49
N ARG A 348 -13.63 5.02 -14.60
CA ARG A 348 -12.42 4.23 -14.28
C ARG A 348 -12.75 2.91 -13.60
N TYR A 349 -13.76 2.88 -12.73
CA TYR A 349 -14.25 1.66 -12.10
C TYR A 349 -14.79 0.67 -13.14
N ALA A 350 -15.48 1.14 -14.17
CA ALA A 350 -15.93 0.27 -15.27
C ALA A 350 -14.74 -0.31 -16.05
N ILE A 351 -13.69 0.48 -16.29
CA ILE A 351 -12.45 0.04 -16.94
C ILE A 351 -11.65 -0.94 -16.04
N GLN A 352 -11.73 -0.79 -14.72
CA GLN A 352 -11.07 -1.67 -13.76
C GLN A 352 -11.65 -3.11 -13.81
N GLN A 353 -12.92 -3.30 -14.18
CA GLN A 353 -13.55 -4.62 -14.18
C GLN A 353 -12.85 -5.62 -15.13
N PRO A 354 -12.56 -5.28 -16.40
CA PRO A 354 -11.67 -6.06 -17.24
C PRO A 354 -10.29 -6.33 -16.61
N SER A 355 -9.67 -5.35 -15.94
CA SER A 355 -8.37 -5.52 -15.25
C SER A 355 -8.42 -6.58 -14.14
N LYS A 356 -9.49 -6.57 -13.31
CA LYS A 356 -9.74 -7.60 -12.30
C LYS A 356 -9.81 -8.98 -12.94
N ARG A 357 -10.59 -9.10 -14.02
CA ARG A 357 -10.75 -10.37 -14.74
C ARG A 357 -9.49 -10.85 -15.44
N ARG A 358 -8.65 -9.95 -15.97
CA ARG A 358 -7.32 -10.30 -16.47
C ARG A 358 -6.46 -10.96 -15.40
N ILE A 359 -6.37 -10.35 -14.22
CA ILE A 359 -5.62 -10.93 -13.10
C ILE A 359 -6.21 -12.29 -12.72
N ARG A 360 -7.53 -12.38 -12.54
CA ARG A 360 -8.19 -13.64 -12.20
C ARG A 360 -7.88 -14.73 -13.23
N TYR A 361 -7.98 -14.43 -14.51
CA TYR A 361 -7.63 -15.35 -15.59
C TYR A 361 -6.16 -15.80 -15.51
N ASN A 362 -5.21 -14.88 -15.31
CA ASN A 362 -3.79 -15.19 -15.18
C ASN A 362 -3.45 -16.08 -13.96
N LEU A 363 -4.27 -16.00 -12.91
CA LEU A 363 -4.17 -16.85 -11.72
C LEU A 363 -4.98 -18.15 -11.82
N GLY A 364 -5.65 -18.41 -12.95
CA GLY A 364 -6.52 -19.57 -13.14
C GLY A 364 -7.82 -19.53 -12.34
N LEU A 365 -8.25 -18.33 -11.92
CA LEU A 365 -9.50 -18.09 -11.22
C LEU A 365 -10.67 -17.88 -12.20
N PRO A 366 -11.92 -18.23 -11.81
CA PRO A 366 -13.08 -18.02 -12.65
C PRO A 366 -13.33 -16.53 -12.88
N VAL A 367 -13.74 -16.18 -14.10
CA VAL A 367 -14.11 -14.83 -14.52
C VAL A 367 -15.58 -14.81 -14.96
N THR A 368 -16.29 -13.72 -14.69
CA THR A 368 -17.68 -13.61 -15.17
C THR A 368 -17.80 -13.45 -16.68
N LYS A 369 -16.78 -12.89 -17.34
CA LYS A 369 -16.71 -12.58 -18.77
C LYS A 369 -15.28 -12.56 -19.29
N GLU A 370 -15.10 -12.89 -20.57
CA GLU A 370 -13.81 -12.81 -21.26
C GLU A 370 -13.64 -11.51 -22.08
N ASP A 371 -13.90 -10.35 -21.48
CA ASP A 371 -13.77 -9.03 -22.15
C ASP A 371 -12.49 -8.24 -21.77
N PHE A 372 -11.48 -8.93 -21.26
CA PHE A 372 -10.22 -8.33 -20.80
C PHE A 372 -9.11 -8.34 -21.86
N ASP A 373 -8.12 -7.46 -21.70
CA ASP A 373 -6.95 -7.38 -22.56
C ASP A 373 -6.18 -8.72 -22.54
N ARG A 374 -5.89 -9.28 -23.71
CA ARG A 374 -5.16 -10.55 -23.89
C ARG A 374 -3.69 -10.37 -24.30
N THR A 375 -3.19 -9.15 -24.35
CA THR A 375 -1.80 -8.84 -24.70
C THR A 375 -0.86 -9.49 -23.71
N ASP A 376 0.13 -10.25 -24.21
CA ASP A 376 1.23 -10.84 -23.44
C ASP A 376 0.79 -11.67 -22.21
N LEU A 377 -0.39 -12.29 -22.20
CA LEU A 377 -0.91 -13.01 -21.03
C LEU A 377 0.09 -14.06 -20.50
N GLU A 378 0.78 -14.75 -21.40
CA GLU A 378 1.78 -15.76 -21.09
C GLU A 378 2.96 -15.25 -20.26
N LYS A 379 3.23 -13.93 -20.26
CA LYS A 379 4.29 -13.30 -19.46
C LYS A 379 3.86 -13.03 -18.02
N PHE A 380 2.57 -13.13 -17.72
CA PHE A 380 2.00 -12.71 -16.44
C PHE A 380 1.21 -13.83 -15.74
N THR A 381 1.47 -15.09 -16.10
CA THR A 381 0.90 -16.27 -15.45
C THR A 381 1.65 -16.63 -14.15
N ILE A 382 1.12 -17.60 -13.41
CA ILE A 382 1.81 -18.21 -12.27
C ILE A 382 3.06 -18.97 -12.69
N GLY A 383 4.02 -19.13 -11.77
CA GLY A 383 5.22 -19.92 -11.98
C GLY A 383 4.98 -21.44 -11.84
N THR A 384 6.05 -22.20 -12.06
CA THR A 384 5.99 -23.68 -12.13
C THR A 384 6.75 -24.39 -11.01
N LYS A 385 7.37 -23.65 -10.08
CA LYS A 385 8.13 -24.23 -8.95
C LYS A 385 7.19 -24.72 -7.86
N ARG A 386 6.12 -23.98 -7.59
CA ARG A 386 5.09 -24.33 -6.62
C ARG A 386 3.71 -24.11 -7.23
N THR A 387 2.73 -24.90 -6.81
CA THR A 387 1.36 -24.83 -7.33
C THR A 387 0.55 -23.71 -6.67
N PHE A 388 -0.51 -23.26 -7.33
CA PHE A 388 -1.47 -22.31 -6.76
C PHE A 388 -2.20 -22.88 -5.52
N GLU A 389 -2.41 -24.20 -5.45
CA GLU A 389 -2.98 -24.84 -4.26
C GLU A 389 -2.03 -24.75 -3.06
N GLN A 390 -0.73 -24.98 -3.28
CA GLN A 390 0.27 -24.77 -2.24
C GLN A 390 0.33 -23.31 -1.79
N TRP A 391 0.16 -22.35 -2.72
CA TRP A 391 0.09 -20.93 -2.36
C TRP A 391 -1.09 -20.62 -1.44
N LYS A 392 -2.30 -21.07 -1.76
CA LYS A 392 -3.49 -20.87 -0.90
C LYS A 392 -3.27 -21.44 0.51
N ASN A 393 -2.65 -22.62 0.61
CA ASN A 393 -2.33 -23.24 1.90
C ASN A 393 -1.27 -22.46 2.68
N PHE A 394 -0.21 -22.02 2.00
CA PHE A 394 0.87 -21.24 2.60
C PHE A 394 0.38 -19.86 3.05
N SER A 395 -0.36 -19.15 2.19
CA SER A 395 -0.85 -17.80 2.45
C SER A 395 -2.08 -17.76 3.35
N GLY A 396 -2.81 -18.87 3.48
CA GLY A 396 -4.09 -18.92 4.20
C GLY A 396 -5.18 -18.06 3.55
N ILE A 397 -5.06 -17.74 2.25
CA ILE A 397 -5.99 -16.89 1.51
C ILE A 397 -6.72 -17.75 0.49
N ASP A 398 -8.05 -17.76 0.59
CA ASP A 398 -8.92 -18.33 -0.43
C ASP A 398 -9.53 -17.19 -1.29
N PRO A 399 -9.02 -16.96 -2.52
CA PRO A 399 -9.54 -15.90 -3.38
C PRO A 399 -10.95 -16.19 -3.93
N LEU A 400 -11.52 -17.37 -3.65
CA LEU A 400 -12.90 -17.73 -3.98
C LEU A 400 -13.87 -17.56 -2.82
N ALA A 401 -13.39 -17.17 -1.64
CA ALA A 401 -14.26 -16.94 -0.49
C ALA A 401 -15.27 -15.83 -0.79
N LYS A 402 -16.41 -15.88 -0.10
CA LYS A 402 -17.41 -14.81 -0.19
C LYS A 402 -16.94 -13.58 0.57
N PHE A 403 -17.29 -12.41 0.07
CA PHE A 403 -17.19 -11.17 0.84
C PHE A 403 -17.92 -11.27 2.18
N VAL A 404 -17.29 -10.78 3.24
CA VAL A 404 -17.85 -10.74 4.60
C VAL A 404 -18.31 -9.33 4.96
N ALA A 405 -17.36 -8.40 5.12
CA ALA A 405 -17.61 -6.99 5.41
C ALA A 405 -16.37 -6.16 5.03
N SER A 406 -16.54 -4.83 4.90
CA SER A 406 -15.46 -3.92 4.50
C SER A 406 -14.38 -3.71 5.57
N ASP A 407 -14.72 -3.98 6.83
CA ASP A 407 -13.87 -3.84 8.02
C ASP A 407 -13.39 -5.19 8.57
N ALA A 408 -13.77 -6.30 7.92
CA ALA A 408 -13.42 -7.64 8.39
C ALA A 408 -11.96 -8.01 8.07
N THR A 409 -11.27 -8.57 9.05
CA THR A 409 -10.10 -9.43 8.83
C THR A 409 -10.58 -10.84 8.49
N GLN A 410 -10.78 -11.11 7.20
CA GLN A 410 -11.34 -12.38 6.74
C GLN A 410 -10.29 -13.50 6.72
N PHE A 411 -9.05 -13.18 6.35
CA PHE A 411 -7.93 -14.11 6.39
C PHE A 411 -6.87 -13.57 7.34
N ASN A 412 -6.44 -14.41 8.29
CA ASN A 412 -5.42 -14.09 9.27
C ASN A 412 -4.34 -15.19 9.24
N ASN A 413 -3.18 -14.84 8.68
CA ASN A 413 -2.03 -15.71 8.50
C ASN A 413 -0.83 -15.26 9.35
N CYS A 414 -1.08 -14.67 10.53
CA CYS A 414 -0.06 -14.01 11.35
C CYS A 414 0.78 -14.97 12.22
N ARG A 415 0.52 -16.27 12.14
CA ARG A 415 1.32 -17.32 12.78
C ARG A 415 2.73 -17.38 12.18
N GLU A 416 3.63 -18.11 12.83
CA GLU A 416 4.92 -18.46 12.21
C GLU A 416 4.67 -19.36 11.00
N LEU A 417 5.38 -19.07 9.91
CA LEU A 417 5.27 -19.79 8.65
C LEU A 417 6.52 -20.64 8.44
N GLU A 418 6.33 -21.83 7.90
CA GLU A 418 7.39 -22.74 7.52
C GLU A 418 7.71 -22.59 6.03
N TYR A 419 8.99 -22.72 5.69
CA TYR A 419 9.45 -22.70 4.31
C TYR A 419 8.87 -23.87 3.52
N VAL A 420 8.46 -23.63 2.28
CA VAL A 420 7.93 -24.66 1.38
C VAL A 420 8.93 -24.92 0.23
N PRO A 421 9.65 -26.07 0.24
CA PRO A 421 10.64 -26.40 -0.78
C PRO A 421 10.02 -26.79 -2.13
N TYR A 422 10.83 -26.80 -3.20
CA TYR A 422 10.47 -27.23 -4.56
C TYR A 422 11.62 -27.82 -5.37
#